data_AF-A0A8A3PJG0-F1
#
_entry.id   AF-A0A8A3PJG0-F1
#
_cell.length_a   1.000
_cell.length_b   1.000
_cell.length_c   1.000
_cell.angle_alpha   90.00
_cell.angle_beta   90.00
_cell.angle_gamma   90.00
#
_symmetry.space_group_name_H-M   'P 1'
#
loop_
_entity.id
_entity.type
_entity.pdbx_description
1 polymer ?
#
loop_
_entity_poly.entity_id
_entity_poly.type
_entity_poly.pdbx_seq_one_letter_code
_entity_poly.pdbx_strand_id
1 'polypeptide(L)'
;MVALPLFKLGSLFVRHISKYGANWIKRQAHEHDRFRSIAARGGQALHQWNMRIQVNLLRDKQAEKRAREKAGTPTVKTEEQTKAEEAARKAHHYNQENVSVWRRKFRPLTETRAVDLFADVIGDTFILSVAITLLMYEYIKQQSKPDPNTERLAELQKLEEELDLRQKELEEAQRRQQERVEVLEQVLEEIKSANGKKKLAWWS
;
A
#
# COMPACT_ATOMS: atom_id res chain seq x y z
N MET A 1 -10.09 23.90 15.21
CA MET A 1 -8.93 23.91 16.12
C MET A 1 -9.19 23.08 17.38
N VAL A 2 -9.22 21.73 17.28
CA VAL A 2 -9.50 20.84 18.45
C VAL A 2 -8.52 19.65 18.55
N ALA A 3 -7.39 19.67 17.85
CA ALA A 3 -6.45 18.54 17.83
C ALA A 3 -5.51 18.48 19.06
N LEU A 4 -5.22 19.62 19.69
CA LEU A 4 -4.25 19.73 20.79
C LEU A 4 -4.67 19.06 22.12
N PRO A 5 -5.94 19.07 22.56
CA PRO A 5 -6.36 18.43 23.81
C PRO A 5 -6.47 16.91 23.70
N LEU A 6 -6.98 16.40 22.57
CA LEU A 6 -7.14 14.97 22.30
C LEU A 6 -5.79 14.23 22.30
N PHE A 7 -4.75 14.84 21.73
CA PHE A 7 -3.42 14.24 21.72
C PHE A 7 -2.80 14.13 23.13
N LYS A 8 -3.02 15.15 23.99
CA LYS A 8 -2.57 15.12 25.40
C LYS A 8 -3.36 14.11 26.24
N LEU A 9 -4.67 14.01 26.02
CA LEU A 9 -5.50 12.99 26.69
C LEU A 9 -5.16 11.58 26.22
N GLY A 10 -4.91 11.40 24.92
CA GLY A 10 -4.45 10.14 24.34
C GLY A 10 -3.09 9.71 24.90
N SER A 11 -2.11 10.61 25.01
CA SER A 11 -0.80 10.27 25.57
C SER A 11 -0.84 9.96 27.08
N LEU A 12 -1.72 10.63 27.84
CA LEU A 12 -1.98 10.29 29.25
C LEU A 12 -2.71 8.94 29.40
N PHE A 13 -3.65 8.63 28.51
CA PHE A 13 -4.41 7.37 28.51
C PHE A 13 -3.51 6.17 28.20
N VAL A 14 -2.63 6.30 27.19
CA VAL A 14 -1.61 5.28 26.86
C VAL A 14 -0.72 5.04 28.08
N ARG A 15 -0.28 6.10 28.77
CA ARG A 15 0.55 5.99 29.98
C ARG A 15 -0.21 5.34 31.15
N HIS A 16 -1.50 5.60 31.29
CA HIS A 16 -2.32 4.98 32.34
C HIS A 16 -2.54 3.49 32.08
N ILE A 17 -2.90 3.09 30.87
CA ILE A 17 -3.16 1.66 30.60
C ILE A 17 -1.87 0.85 30.59
N SER A 18 -0.78 1.38 30.03
CA SER A 18 0.51 0.69 30.05
C SER A 18 1.01 0.43 31.49
N LYS A 19 0.84 1.40 32.39
CA LYS A 19 1.33 1.27 33.77
C LYS A 19 0.35 0.54 34.70
N TYR A 20 -0.97 0.73 34.54
CA TYR A 20 -1.98 0.15 35.43
C TYR A 20 -2.57 -1.16 34.90
N GLY A 21 -2.71 -1.34 33.58
CA GLY A 21 -3.25 -2.57 32.99
C GLY A 21 -2.34 -3.78 33.20
N ALA A 22 -1.05 -3.65 32.89
CA ALA A 22 -0.08 -4.72 33.08
C ALA A 22 0.09 -5.11 34.56
N ASN A 23 0.17 -4.12 35.46
CA ASN A 23 0.29 -4.38 36.90
C ASN A 23 -0.99 -5.00 37.50
N TRP A 24 -2.17 -4.63 37.02
CA TRP A 24 -3.43 -5.22 37.46
C TRP A 24 -3.55 -6.69 37.03
N ILE A 25 -3.23 -7.01 35.77
CA ILE A 25 -3.27 -8.39 35.26
C ILE A 25 -2.25 -9.27 36.00
N LYS A 26 -1.04 -8.76 36.26
CA LYS A 26 0.00 -9.49 37.01
C LYS A 26 -0.42 -9.79 38.45
N ARG A 27 -1.10 -8.84 39.10
CA ARG A 27 -1.65 -9.01 40.46
C ARG A 27 -2.81 -10.01 40.46
N GLN A 28 -3.73 -9.92 39.50
CA GLN A 28 -4.85 -10.86 39.37
C GLN A 28 -4.37 -12.29 39.07
N ALA A 29 -3.28 -12.45 38.32
CA ALA A 29 -2.66 -13.74 38.04
C ALA A 29 -1.91 -14.35 39.24
N HIS A 30 -1.59 -13.55 40.27
CA HIS A 30 -1.10 -14.07 41.55
C HIS A 30 -2.24 -14.41 42.49
N GLU A 31 -3.35 -13.67 42.43
CA GLU A 31 -4.50 -13.86 43.32
C GLU A 31 -5.42 -15.03 42.89
N HIS A 32 -5.43 -15.42 41.60
CA HIS A 32 -6.27 -16.53 41.12
C HIS A 32 -5.54 -17.52 40.20
N ASP A 33 -5.39 -18.77 40.65
CA ASP A 33 -4.77 -19.86 39.88
C ASP A 33 -5.52 -20.19 38.58
N ARG A 34 -6.85 -20.10 38.58
CA ARG A 34 -7.67 -20.31 37.38
C ARG A 34 -7.33 -19.27 36.31
N PHE A 35 -7.24 -18.01 36.71
CA PHE A 35 -6.89 -16.91 35.81
C PHE A 35 -5.45 -17.05 35.31
N ARG A 36 -4.51 -17.43 36.19
CA ARG A 36 -3.12 -17.73 35.82
C ARG A 36 -3.04 -18.79 34.73
N SER A 37 -3.79 -19.89 34.85
CA SER A 37 -3.78 -20.96 33.85
C SER A 37 -4.33 -20.51 32.49
N ILE A 38 -5.32 -19.62 32.49
CA ILE A 38 -5.91 -19.04 31.27
C ILE A 38 -4.91 -18.07 30.63
N ALA A 39 -4.34 -17.16 31.41
CA ALA A 39 -3.33 -16.22 30.96
C ALA A 39 -2.07 -16.94 30.43
N ALA A 40 -1.63 -18.01 31.11
CA ALA A 40 -0.53 -18.84 30.64
C ALA A 40 -0.87 -19.52 29.30
N ARG A 41 -2.06 -20.09 29.14
CA ARG A 41 -2.51 -20.68 27.85
C ARG A 41 -2.56 -19.62 26.75
N GLY A 42 -3.11 -18.45 27.04
CA GLY A 42 -3.17 -17.32 26.11
C GLY A 42 -1.78 -16.85 25.68
N GLY A 43 -0.87 -16.65 26.64
CA GLY A 43 0.52 -16.27 26.39
C GLY A 43 1.29 -17.31 25.58
N GLN A 44 1.07 -18.60 25.86
CA GLN A 44 1.66 -19.67 25.06
C GLN A 44 1.12 -19.66 23.64
N ALA A 45 -0.19 -19.50 23.45
CA ALA A 45 -0.80 -19.43 22.12
C ALA A 45 -0.23 -18.26 21.31
N LEU A 46 -0.09 -17.08 21.92
CA LEU A 46 0.52 -15.89 21.33
C LEU A 46 1.98 -16.12 20.96
N HIS A 47 2.77 -16.74 21.85
CA HIS A 47 4.16 -17.08 21.54
C HIS A 47 4.28 -18.03 20.35
N GLN A 48 3.46 -19.09 20.32
CA GLN A 48 3.45 -20.04 19.22
C GLN A 48 3.03 -19.37 17.90
N TRP A 49 2.04 -18.48 17.94
CA TRP A 49 1.64 -17.66 16.79
C TRP A 49 2.78 -16.78 16.28
N ASN A 50 3.43 -16.03 17.16
CA ASN A 50 4.57 -15.17 16.80
C ASN A 50 5.70 -15.98 16.15
N MET A 51 6.06 -17.13 16.72
CA MET A 51 7.09 -18.01 16.15
C MET A 51 6.70 -18.61 14.80
N ARG A 52 5.42 -18.98 14.61
CA ARG A 52 4.92 -19.46 13.32
C ARG A 52 5.03 -18.39 12.24
N ILE A 53 4.59 -17.16 12.54
CA ILE A 53 4.67 -16.03 11.62
C ILE A 53 6.14 -15.71 11.29
N GLN A 54 7.01 -15.65 12.29
CA GLN A 54 8.44 -15.38 12.06
C GLN A 54 9.10 -16.44 11.19
N VAL A 55 8.86 -17.73 11.45
CA VAL A 55 9.43 -18.80 10.61
C VAL A 55 8.87 -18.77 9.20
N ASN A 56 7.59 -18.42 9.02
CA ASN A 56 7.00 -18.25 7.69
C ASN A 56 7.67 -17.08 6.94
N LEU A 57 7.77 -15.91 7.57
CA LEU A 57 8.40 -14.73 6.97
C LEU A 57 9.89 -14.93 6.66
N LEU A 58 10.62 -15.64 7.54
CA LEU A 58 12.04 -15.93 7.32
C LEU A 58 12.25 -16.96 6.20
N ARG A 59 11.32 -17.90 5.99
CA ARG A 59 11.38 -18.86 4.88
C ARG A 59 11.32 -18.15 3.54
N ASP A 60 10.40 -17.20 3.39
CA ASP A 60 10.22 -16.46 2.14
C ASP A 60 11.46 -15.61 1.83
N LYS A 61 12.05 -14.95 2.83
CA LYS A 61 13.32 -14.20 2.68
C LYS A 61 14.52 -15.08 2.34
N GLN A 62 14.62 -16.29 2.92
CA GLN A 62 15.73 -17.21 2.60
C GLN A 62 15.59 -17.80 1.20
N ALA A 63 14.37 -18.11 0.77
CA ALA A 63 14.10 -18.59 -0.59
C ALA A 63 14.50 -17.53 -1.63
N GLU A 64 14.18 -16.27 -1.37
CA GLU A 64 14.55 -15.15 -2.25
C GLU A 64 16.08 -14.95 -2.33
N LYS A 65 16.81 -15.02 -1.20
CA LYS A 65 18.27 -14.90 -1.20
C LYS A 65 18.96 -16.04 -1.96
N ARG A 66 18.51 -17.29 -1.77
CA ARG A 66 19.05 -18.45 -2.51
C ARG A 66 18.76 -18.38 -4.00
N ALA A 67 17.61 -17.81 -4.41
CA ALA A 67 17.31 -17.57 -5.82
C ALA A 67 18.28 -16.56 -6.45
N ARG A 68 18.64 -15.50 -5.71
CA ARG A 68 19.61 -14.49 -6.14
C ARG A 68 21.05 -15.05 -6.21
N GLU A 69 21.48 -15.85 -5.24
CA GLU A 69 22.82 -16.47 -5.24
C GLU A 69 22.99 -17.48 -6.38
N LYS A 70 21.97 -18.31 -6.66
CA LYS A 70 21.99 -19.27 -7.79
C LYS A 70 22.00 -18.60 -9.15
N ALA A 71 21.38 -17.42 -9.29
CA ALA A 71 21.46 -16.63 -10.50
C ALA A 71 22.85 -15.97 -10.70
N GLY A 72 23.66 -15.86 -9.64
CA GLY A 72 24.96 -15.19 -9.66
C GLY A 72 26.19 -16.09 -9.82
N THR A 73 26.06 -17.42 -9.78
CA THR A 73 27.21 -18.34 -9.85
C THR A 73 27.27 -19.13 -11.17
N PRO A 74 28.27 -18.88 -12.05
CA PRO A 74 28.59 -19.79 -13.15
C PRO A 74 29.43 -20.95 -12.60
N THR A 75 28.83 -22.13 -12.42
CA THR A 75 29.54 -23.30 -11.84
C THR A 75 30.13 -24.20 -12.91
N VAL A 76 31.46 -24.20 -13.03
CA VAL A 76 32.27 -25.30 -13.60
C VAL A 76 32.77 -26.15 -12.43
N LYS A 77 32.06 -27.23 -12.09
CA LYS A 77 32.58 -28.36 -11.28
C LYS A 77 31.94 -29.67 -11.73
N THR A 78 32.76 -30.71 -11.77
CA THR A 78 32.53 -32.09 -12.28
C THR A 78 31.16 -32.66 -11.93
N GLU A 79 30.46 -33.16 -12.95
CA GLU A 79 29.02 -33.46 -12.93
C GLU A 79 28.58 -34.60 -11.98
N GLU A 80 29.47 -35.51 -11.59
CA GLU A 80 29.06 -36.68 -10.81
C GLU A 80 29.01 -36.43 -9.31
N GLN A 81 29.91 -35.60 -8.77
CA GLN A 81 29.91 -35.21 -7.36
C GLN A 81 28.76 -34.25 -7.04
N THR A 82 28.41 -33.38 -8.00
CA THR A 82 27.26 -32.48 -7.88
C THR A 82 25.95 -33.25 -7.96
N LYS A 83 25.80 -34.24 -8.85
CA LYS A 83 24.56 -35.04 -8.97
C LYS A 83 24.28 -35.92 -7.73
N ALA A 84 25.30 -36.55 -7.14
CA ALA A 84 25.12 -37.37 -5.93
C ALA A 84 24.84 -36.53 -4.68
N GLU A 85 25.54 -35.41 -4.51
CA GLU A 85 25.30 -34.46 -3.42
C GLU A 85 23.94 -33.75 -3.59
N GLU A 86 23.55 -33.43 -4.82
CA GLU A 86 22.25 -32.84 -5.16
C GLU A 86 21.11 -33.84 -4.97
N ALA A 87 21.29 -35.13 -5.26
CA ALA A 87 20.29 -36.17 -5.00
C ALA A 87 20.07 -36.41 -3.50
N ALA A 88 21.15 -36.50 -2.71
CA ALA A 88 21.05 -36.63 -1.25
C ALA A 88 20.43 -35.37 -0.63
N ARG A 89 20.82 -34.17 -1.10
CA ARG A 89 20.21 -32.91 -0.68
C ARG A 89 18.75 -32.82 -1.08
N LYS A 90 18.37 -33.21 -2.31
CA LYS A 90 16.97 -33.24 -2.79
C LYS A 90 16.12 -34.21 -1.97
N ALA A 91 16.65 -35.37 -1.58
CA ALA A 91 15.95 -36.33 -0.72
C ALA A 91 15.69 -35.76 0.69
N HIS A 92 16.67 -35.08 1.28
CA HIS A 92 16.50 -34.40 2.57
C HIS A 92 15.62 -33.13 2.47
N HIS A 93 15.70 -32.38 1.37
CA HIS A 93 14.86 -31.20 1.12
C HIS A 93 13.40 -31.58 0.89
N TYR A 94 13.13 -32.64 0.12
CA TYR A 94 11.79 -33.11 -0.21
C TYR A 94 10.98 -33.51 1.03
N ASN A 95 11.63 -34.15 2.01
CA ASN A 95 10.98 -34.57 3.25
C ASN A 95 10.73 -33.39 4.23
N GLN A 96 11.44 -32.27 4.05
CA GLN A 96 11.36 -31.09 4.92
C GLN A 96 10.53 -29.94 4.31
N GLU A 97 10.34 -29.89 2.99
CA GLU A 97 9.53 -28.87 2.28
C GLU A 97 8.02 -28.99 2.56
N ASN A 98 7.55 -30.20 2.88
CA ASN A 98 6.11 -30.50 2.94
C ASN A 98 5.50 -30.41 4.35
N VAL A 99 6.30 -30.10 5.39
CA VAL A 99 5.74 -29.83 6.72
C VAL A 99 5.30 -28.38 6.80
N SER A 100 3.98 -28.16 6.64
CA SER A 100 3.34 -26.86 6.82
C SER A 100 3.83 -26.21 8.13
N VAL A 101 4.42 -25.01 8.06
CA VAL A 101 4.96 -24.25 9.21
C VAL A 101 3.93 -24.15 10.34
N TRP A 102 2.65 -24.10 9.97
CA TRP A 102 1.48 -24.05 10.85
C TRP A 102 1.29 -25.29 11.75
N ARG A 103 1.86 -26.46 11.39
CA ARG A 103 1.84 -27.68 12.21
C ARG A 103 3.03 -27.79 13.18
N ARG A 104 4.02 -26.91 13.09
CA ARG A 104 5.20 -26.97 13.98
C ARG A 104 4.83 -26.52 15.39
N LYS A 105 5.27 -27.29 16.39
CA LYS A 105 5.15 -26.96 17.83
C LYS A 105 6.50 -26.44 18.32
N PHE A 106 6.54 -25.19 18.76
CA PHE A 106 7.74 -24.56 19.33
C PHE A 106 7.86 -24.86 20.83
N ARG A 107 9.06 -24.69 21.40
CA ARG A 107 9.27 -24.89 22.84
C ARG A 107 8.39 -23.92 23.63
N PRO A 108 7.65 -24.39 24.66
CA PRO A 108 6.79 -23.52 25.45
C PRO A 108 7.64 -22.60 26.33
N LEU A 109 7.10 -21.41 26.63
CA LEU A 109 7.69 -20.48 27.60
C LEU A 109 7.47 -20.96 29.04
N THR A 110 8.19 -20.39 30.00
CA THR A 110 7.82 -20.52 31.41
C THR A 110 6.45 -19.88 31.64
N GLU A 111 5.66 -20.43 32.57
CA GLU A 111 4.30 -19.94 32.81
C GLU A 111 4.25 -18.46 33.17
N THR A 112 5.19 -17.99 33.99
CA THR A 112 5.31 -16.59 34.41
C THR A 112 5.51 -15.66 33.22
N ARG A 113 6.45 -16.00 32.32
CA ARG A 113 6.71 -15.20 31.11
C ARG A 113 5.54 -15.23 30.13
N ALA A 114 4.82 -16.35 30.05
CA ALA A 114 3.62 -16.44 29.22
C ALA A 114 2.52 -15.51 29.75
N VAL A 115 2.31 -15.47 31.07
CA VAL A 115 1.36 -14.54 31.71
C VAL A 115 1.75 -13.09 31.47
N ASP A 116 3.03 -12.75 31.60
CA ASP A 116 3.53 -11.39 31.33
C ASP A 116 3.26 -10.98 29.87
N LEU A 117 3.60 -11.85 28.91
CA LEU A 117 3.36 -11.61 27.49
C LEU A 117 1.85 -11.43 27.20
N PHE A 118 1.01 -12.25 27.83
CA PHE A 118 -0.44 -12.14 27.69
C PHE A 118 -0.96 -10.81 28.25
N ALA A 119 -0.45 -10.37 29.41
CA ALA A 119 -0.83 -9.12 30.04
C ALA A 119 -0.49 -7.92 29.14
N ASP A 120 0.72 -7.89 28.59
CA ASP A 120 1.18 -6.80 27.73
C ASP A 120 0.35 -6.73 26.44
N VAL A 121 0.13 -7.87 25.77
CA VAL A 121 -0.65 -7.93 24.53
C VAL A 121 -2.12 -7.54 24.74
N ILE A 122 -2.75 -7.97 25.83
CA ILE A 122 -4.14 -7.59 26.14
C ILE A 122 -4.26 -6.09 26.40
N GLY A 123 -3.31 -5.52 27.15
CA GLY A 123 -3.26 -4.07 27.38
C GLY A 123 -3.16 -3.28 26.07
N ASP A 124 -2.22 -3.65 25.21
CA ASP A 124 -2.01 -3.00 23.92
C ASP A 124 -3.21 -3.17 22.98
N THR A 125 -3.80 -4.37 22.94
CA THR A 125 -4.98 -4.66 22.10
C THR A 125 -6.18 -3.79 22.51
N PHE A 126 -6.37 -3.59 23.82
CA PHE A 126 -7.43 -2.73 24.34
C PHE A 126 -7.22 -1.25 23.98
N ILE A 127 -5.99 -0.75 24.07
CA ILE A 127 -5.70 0.64 23.66
C ILE A 127 -5.91 0.81 22.16
N LEU A 128 -5.43 -0.14 21.35
CA LEU A 128 -5.58 -0.13 19.91
C LEU A 128 -7.04 -0.22 19.50
N SER A 129 -7.86 -1.03 20.17
CA SER A 129 -9.30 -1.12 19.87
C SER A 129 -10.01 0.20 20.13
N VAL A 130 -9.75 0.85 21.28
CA VAL A 130 -10.31 2.18 21.58
C VAL A 130 -9.87 3.22 20.54
N ALA A 131 -8.59 3.22 20.16
CA ALA A 131 -8.07 4.12 19.14
C ALA A 131 -8.74 3.86 17.76
N ILE A 132 -8.87 2.60 17.35
CA ILE A 132 -9.54 2.22 16.10
C ILE A 132 -11.02 2.61 16.15
N THR A 133 -11.72 2.40 17.26
CA THR A 133 -13.13 2.78 17.40
C THR A 133 -13.31 4.29 17.29
N LEU A 134 -12.45 5.09 17.94
CA LEU A 134 -12.49 6.56 17.81
C LEU A 134 -12.16 7.03 16.40
N LEU A 135 -11.14 6.42 15.77
CA LEU A 135 -10.76 6.72 14.39
C LEU A 135 -11.89 6.37 13.42
N MET A 136 -12.50 5.19 13.58
CA MET A 136 -13.63 4.72 12.78
C MET A 136 -14.85 5.63 12.97
N TYR A 137 -15.11 6.08 14.20
CA TYR A 137 -16.20 7.02 14.48
C TYR A 137 -16.00 8.36 13.77
N GLU A 138 -14.81 8.95 13.84
CA GLU A 138 -14.52 10.20 13.12
C GLU A 138 -14.55 9.97 11.61
N TYR A 139 -14.07 8.82 11.11
CA TYR A 139 -14.14 8.46 9.70
C TYR A 139 -15.58 8.39 9.17
N ILE A 140 -16.48 7.70 9.87
CA ILE A 140 -17.91 7.61 9.52
C ILE A 140 -18.56 9.00 9.57
N LYS A 141 -18.23 9.80 10.58
CA LYS A 141 -18.74 11.16 10.72
C LYS A 141 -18.18 12.10 9.65
N GLN A 142 -16.94 11.91 9.23
CA GLN A 142 -16.28 12.70 8.20
C GLN A 142 -16.87 12.41 6.82
N GLN A 143 -17.25 11.17 6.52
CA GLN A 143 -18.01 10.82 5.31
C GLN A 143 -19.37 11.52 5.23
N SER A 144 -19.95 11.95 6.35
CA SER A 144 -21.23 12.69 6.37
C SER A 144 -21.07 14.17 6.01
N LYS A 145 -19.84 14.68 5.85
CA LYS A 145 -19.58 16.02 5.33
C LYS A 145 -19.10 15.87 3.88
N PRO A 146 -19.74 16.51 2.89
CA PRO A 146 -19.22 16.53 1.53
C PRO A 146 -17.80 17.12 1.59
N ASP A 147 -16.82 16.34 1.15
CA ASP A 147 -15.43 16.78 1.13
C ASP A 147 -15.36 18.06 0.29
N PRO A 148 -14.76 19.17 0.77
CA PRO A 148 -14.54 20.36 -0.06
C PRO A 148 -13.70 20.04 -1.32
N ASN A 149 -13.09 18.86 -1.35
CA ASN A 149 -12.38 18.34 -2.52
C ASN A 149 -13.33 17.86 -3.62
N THR A 150 -14.52 17.31 -3.31
CA THR A 150 -15.48 16.92 -4.36
C THR A 150 -16.11 18.13 -5.03
N GLU A 151 -16.39 19.19 -4.26
CA GLU A 151 -16.83 20.47 -4.82
C GLU A 151 -15.75 21.10 -5.70
N ARG A 152 -14.49 21.10 -5.26
CA ARG A 152 -13.36 21.56 -6.08
C ARG A 152 -13.16 20.73 -7.33
N LEU A 153 -13.35 19.41 -7.26
CA LEU A 153 -13.29 18.54 -8.44
C LEU A 153 -14.41 18.88 -9.43
N ALA A 154 -15.61 19.17 -8.94
CA ALA A 154 -16.73 19.59 -9.79
C ALA A 154 -16.51 20.99 -10.40
N GLU A 155 -15.89 21.92 -9.67
CA GLU A 155 -15.49 23.23 -10.22
C GLU A 155 -14.41 23.10 -11.28
N LEU A 156 -13.40 22.24 -11.05
CA LEU A 156 -12.35 21.98 -12.03
C LEU A 156 -12.90 21.38 -13.32
N GLN A 157 -13.85 20.45 -13.23
CA GLN A 157 -14.51 19.87 -14.40
C GLN A 157 -15.27 20.92 -15.22
N LYS A 158 -15.98 21.86 -14.56
CA LYS A 158 -16.67 22.96 -15.25
C LYS A 158 -15.71 23.91 -15.96
N LEU A 159 -14.60 24.23 -15.32
CA LEU A 159 -13.55 25.06 -15.93
C LEU A 159 -12.93 24.39 -17.15
N GLU A 160 -12.73 23.07 -17.09
CA GLU A 160 -12.21 22.27 -18.20
C GLU A 160 -13.18 22.30 -19.39
N GLU A 161 -14.49 22.12 -19.15
CA GLU A 161 -15.52 22.25 -20.20
C GLU A 161 -15.56 23.67 -20.80
N GLU A 162 -15.42 24.72 -19.98
CA GLU A 162 -15.39 26.10 -20.46
C GLU A 162 -14.16 26.38 -21.34
N LEU A 163 -12.99 25.88 -20.96
CA LEU A 163 -11.77 26.00 -21.75
C LEU A 163 -11.88 25.26 -23.08
N ASP A 164 -12.46 24.06 -23.09
CA ASP A 164 -12.67 23.28 -24.31
C ASP A 164 -13.59 24.00 -25.31
N LEU A 165 -14.64 24.65 -24.81
CA LEU A 165 -15.51 25.50 -25.63
C LEU A 165 -14.75 26.69 -26.21
N ARG A 166 -13.96 27.39 -25.39
CA ARG A 166 -13.11 28.51 -25.86
C ARG A 166 -12.10 28.07 -26.90
N GLN A 167 -11.51 26.89 -26.74
CA GLN A 167 -10.57 26.32 -27.69
C GLN A 167 -11.24 26.09 -29.05
N LYS A 168 -12.46 25.54 -29.07
CA LYS A 168 -13.24 25.33 -30.29
C LYS A 168 -13.63 26.63 -30.98
N GLU A 169 -14.08 27.64 -30.23
CA GLU A 169 -14.40 28.96 -30.79
C GLU A 169 -13.19 29.57 -31.50
N LEU A 170 -12.00 29.47 -30.89
CA LEU A 170 -10.76 29.96 -31.46
C LEU A 170 -10.35 29.17 -32.72
N GLU A 171 -10.49 27.84 -32.70
CA GLU A 171 -10.20 27.00 -33.87
C GLU A 171 -11.11 27.33 -35.05
N GLU A 172 -12.42 27.54 -34.80
CA GLU A 172 -13.36 27.99 -35.82
C GLU A 172 -13.02 29.37 -36.37
N ALA A 173 -12.62 30.31 -35.51
CA ALA A 173 -12.18 31.64 -35.93
C ALA A 173 -10.92 31.57 -36.80
N GLN A 174 -9.95 30.71 -36.46
CA GLN A 174 -8.77 30.49 -37.27
C GLN A 174 -9.11 29.88 -38.63
N ARG A 175 -10.01 28.88 -38.68
CA ARG A 175 -10.49 28.30 -39.94
C ARG A 175 -11.13 29.35 -40.83
N ARG A 176 -12.02 30.19 -40.27
CA ARG A 176 -12.65 31.30 -41.02
C ARG A 176 -11.61 32.30 -41.57
N GLN A 177 -10.52 32.54 -40.85
CA GLN A 177 -9.44 33.38 -41.35
C GLN A 177 -8.68 32.69 -42.50
N GLN A 178 -8.35 31.41 -42.37
CA GLN A 178 -7.67 30.65 -43.43
C GLN A 178 -8.51 30.57 -44.71
N GLU A 179 -9.80 30.25 -44.60
CA GLU A 179 -10.72 30.23 -45.74
C GLU A 179 -10.79 31.59 -46.45
N ARG A 180 -10.84 32.69 -45.69
CA ARG A 180 -10.82 34.05 -46.26
C ARG A 180 -9.52 34.32 -47.00
N VAL A 181 -8.38 33.87 -46.47
CA VAL A 181 -7.08 34.04 -47.12
C VAL A 181 -7.00 33.22 -48.41
N GLU A 182 -7.41 31.95 -48.39
CA GLU A 182 -7.44 31.09 -49.57
C GLU A 182 -8.33 31.66 -50.69
N VAL A 183 -9.52 32.18 -50.34
CA VAL A 183 -10.42 32.83 -51.30
C VAL A 183 -9.77 34.08 -51.90
N LEU A 184 -9.09 34.91 -51.09
CA LEU A 184 -8.36 36.08 -51.59
C LEU A 184 -7.20 35.69 -52.50
N GLU A 185 -6.46 34.63 -52.16
CA GLU A 185 -5.37 34.10 -52.99
C GLU A 185 -5.89 33.60 -54.34
N GLN A 186 -7.00 32.86 -54.37
CA GLN A 186 -7.63 32.41 -55.62
C GLN A 186 -8.06 33.58 -56.51
N VAL A 187 -8.71 34.59 -55.94
CA VAL A 187 -9.12 35.81 -56.67
C VAL A 187 -7.89 36.55 -57.22
N LEU A 188 -6.81 36.64 -56.45
CA LEU A 188 -5.54 37.24 -56.90
C LEU A 188 -4.91 36.45 -58.04
N GLU A 189 -4.89 35.11 -57.98
CA GLU A 189 -4.38 34.26 -59.06
C GLU A 189 -5.21 34.38 -60.34
N GLU A 190 -6.54 34.44 -60.24
CA GLU A 190 -7.44 34.63 -61.38
C GLU A 190 -7.18 35.97 -62.08
N ILE A 191 -7.08 37.07 -61.30
CA ILE A 191 -6.73 38.39 -61.82
C ILE A 191 -5.35 38.38 -62.49
N LYS A 192 -4.35 37.75 -61.85
CA LYS A 192 -2.99 37.64 -62.39
C LYS A 192 -2.97 36.85 -63.71
N SER A 193 -3.68 35.73 -63.79
CA SER A 193 -3.81 34.88 -64.98
C SER A 193 -4.51 35.63 -66.13
N ALA A 194 -5.63 36.31 -65.84
CA ALA A 194 -6.35 37.13 -66.81
C ALA A 194 -5.48 38.26 -67.37
N ASN A 195 -4.69 38.92 -66.50
CA ASN A 195 -3.78 39.98 -66.92
C ASN A 195 -2.60 39.45 -67.76
N GLY A 196 -2.07 38.27 -67.43
CA GLY A 196 -1.02 37.59 -68.21
C GLY A 196 -1.47 37.25 -69.64
N LYS A 197 -2.70 36.76 -69.81
CA LYS A 197 -3.29 36.50 -71.13
C LYS A 197 -3.48 37.77 -71.96
N LYS A 198 -3.96 38.86 -71.34
CA LYS A 198 -4.10 40.17 -72.01
C LYS A 198 -2.76 40.72 -72.50
N LYS A 199 -1.70 40.58 -71.69
CA LYS A 199 -0.35 41.05 -72.05
C LYS A 199 0.21 40.27 -73.25
N LEU A 200 0.00 38.96 -73.31
CA LEU A 200 0.41 38.11 -74.43
C LEU A 200 -0.36 38.42 -75.73
N ALA A 201 -1.65 38.75 -75.64
CA ALA A 201 -2.48 39.11 -76.78
C ALA A 201 -2.13 40.48 -77.42
N TRP A 202 -1.44 41.37 -76.70
CA TRP A 202 -1.01 42.68 -77.20
C TRP A 202 0.34 42.65 -77.95
N TRP A 203 1.08 41.54 -77.86
CA TRP A 203 2.43 41.39 -78.42
C TRP A 203 2.50 40.38 -79.59
N SER A 204 1.36 39.85 -80.04
CA SER A 204 1.20 38.98 -81.21
C SER A 204 0.39 39.67 -82.29
#